data_AF-X1FM17-F1
#
_entry.id   AF-X1FM17-F1
#
_cell.length_a   1.000
_cell.length_b   1.000
_cell.length_c   1.000
_cell.angle_alpha   90.00
_cell.angle_beta   90.00
_cell.angle_gamma   90.00
#
_symmetry.space_group_name_H-M   'P 1'
#
loop_
_entity.id
_entity.type
_entity.pdbx_description
1 polymer ?
#
loop_
_entity_poly.entity_id
_entity_poly.type
_entity_poly.pdbx_seq_one_letter_code
_entity_poly.pdbx_strand_id
1 'polypeptide(L)'
;MIPIQGKREYDVHLKVDEPDIPAWWTKQDIHIYHGLWDKRIDLVVHASDAIWIMEITPKLSKAAIGGCLAYAELYASQFKPTLPVKMGIIVEMDDPNYHSTLEKLEIRLWVV
;
A
#
# COMPACT_ATOMS: atom_id res chain seq x y z
N MET A 1 0.65 9.27 19.59
CA MET A 1 1.68 8.56 18.81
C MET A 1 2.38 9.58 17.93
N ILE A 2 3.72 9.53 17.75
CA ILE A 2 4.44 10.54 16.95
C ILE A 2 4.27 10.20 15.46
N PRO A 3 3.85 11.15 14.60
CA PRO A 3 3.79 10.93 13.16
C PRO A 3 5.16 10.64 12.58
N ILE A 4 5.25 9.70 11.64
CA ILE A 4 6.48 9.43 10.91
C ILE A 4 6.85 10.67 10.09
N GLN A 5 8.08 11.14 10.28
CA GLN A 5 8.65 12.26 9.55
C GLN A 5 9.38 11.74 8.31
N GLY A 6 9.24 12.45 7.20
CA GLY A 6 9.81 12.04 5.93
C GLY A 6 9.12 12.68 4.73
N LYS A 7 9.67 12.46 3.54
CA LYS A 7 9.01 12.83 2.29
C LYS A 7 7.79 11.93 2.09
N ARG A 8 6.65 12.51 1.71
CA ARG A 8 5.38 11.82 1.51
C ARG A 8 5.06 11.75 0.02
N GLU A 9 4.65 10.58 -0.43
CA GLU A 9 4.18 10.32 -1.79
C GLU A 9 2.82 9.62 -1.69
N TYR A 10 1.82 10.15 -2.39
CA TYR A 10 0.44 9.65 -2.34
C TYR A 10 0.09 8.95 -3.66
N ASP A 11 -0.82 7.99 -3.60
CA ASP A 11 -1.33 7.27 -4.78
C ASP A 11 -0.19 6.66 -5.61
N VAL A 12 0.71 5.92 -4.95
CA VAL A 12 1.89 5.34 -5.59
C VAL A 12 1.47 4.10 -6.36
N HIS A 13 1.65 4.16 -7.69
CA HIS A 13 1.26 3.08 -8.59
C HIS A 13 2.30 1.97 -8.60
N LEU A 14 1.81 0.73 -8.51
CA LEU A 14 2.56 -0.51 -8.58
C LEU A 14 2.12 -1.24 -9.85
N LYS A 15 3.09 -1.50 -10.73
CA LYS A 15 2.84 -2.23 -11.97
C LYS A 15 2.68 -3.71 -11.66
N VAL A 16 1.67 -4.34 -12.24
CA VAL A 16 1.42 -5.78 -12.13
C VAL A 16 1.30 -6.34 -13.53
N ASP A 17 1.59 -7.64 -13.68
CA ASP A 17 1.48 -8.30 -14.96
C ASP A 17 0.09 -8.09 -15.56
N GLU A 18 0.07 -7.65 -16.80
CA GLU A 18 -1.16 -7.38 -17.53
C GLU A 18 -1.65 -8.68 -18.17
N PRO A 19 -2.95 -9.00 -18.06
CA PRO A 19 -3.53 -10.09 -18.83
C PRO A 19 -3.60 -9.69 -20.30
N ASP A 20 -3.79 -10.68 -21.16
CA ASP A 20 -3.96 -10.44 -22.58
C ASP A 20 -5.14 -9.49 -22.85
N ILE A 21 -4.82 -8.33 -23.42
CA ILE A 21 -5.80 -7.31 -23.78
C ILE A 21 -6.50 -7.70 -25.09
N PRO A 22 -7.84 -7.69 -25.17
CA PRO A 22 -8.54 -7.99 -26.42
C PRO A 22 -8.17 -7.04 -27.55
N ALA A 23 -7.90 -7.59 -28.74
CA ALA A 23 -7.44 -6.82 -29.90
C ALA A 23 -8.44 -5.74 -30.39
N TRP A 24 -9.71 -5.83 -29.99
CA TRP A 24 -10.75 -4.87 -30.36
C TRP A 24 -10.86 -3.67 -29.40
N TRP A 25 -10.05 -3.60 -28.33
CA TRP A 25 -10.00 -2.44 -27.45
C TRP A 25 -9.34 -1.24 -28.13
N THR A 26 -9.92 -0.07 -27.94
CA THR A 26 -9.35 1.19 -28.41
C THR A 26 -8.17 1.61 -27.52
N LYS A 27 -7.35 2.55 -27.99
CA LYS A 27 -6.32 3.18 -27.15
C LYS A 27 -6.89 3.82 -25.88
N GLN A 28 -8.13 4.30 -25.95
CA GLN A 28 -8.81 4.89 -24.80
C GLN A 28 -9.23 3.82 -23.78
N ASP A 29 -9.75 2.68 -24.24
CA ASP A 29 -10.08 1.54 -23.38
C ASP A 29 -8.84 1.03 -22.65
N ILE A 30 -7.73 0.90 -23.38
CA ILE A 30 -6.43 0.49 -22.83
C ILE A 30 -5.96 1.48 -21.76
N HIS A 31 -6.02 2.79 -22.03
CA HIS A 31 -5.63 3.81 -21.07
C HIS A 31 -6.47 3.76 -19.79
N ILE A 32 -7.80 3.64 -19.91
CA ILE A 32 -8.70 3.49 -18.76
C ILE A 32 -8.38 2.21 -18.00
N TYR A 33 -8.15 1.12 -18.71
CA TYR A 33 -7.84 -0.17 -18.12
C TYR A 33 -6.59 -0.15 -17.27
N HIS A 34 -5.47 0.39 -17.77
CA HIS A 34 -4.24 0.47 -16.98
C HIS A 34 -4.44 1.24 -15.66
N GLY A 35 -5.22 2.34 -15.70
CA GLY A 35 -5.55 3.09 -14.49
C GLY A 35 -6.39 2.32 -13.47
N LEU A 36 -7.15 1.31 -13.90
CA LEU A 36 -7.94 0.43 -13.04
C LEU A 36 -7.17 -0.84 -12.61
N TRP A 37 -6.21 -1.27 -13.44
CA TRP A 37 -5.47 -2.51 -13.24
C TRP A 37 -4.32 -2.37 -12.24
N ASP A 38 -3.61 -1.23 -12.33
CA ASP A 38 -2.49 -0.93 -11.44
C ASP A 38 -2.91 -1.03 -9.97
N LYS A 39 -2.04 -1.65 -9.16
CA LYS A 39 -2.19 -1.62 -7.70
C LYS A 39 -1.71 -0.28 -7.19
N ARG A 40 -2.29 0.22 -6.12
CA ARG A 40 -2.02 1.58 -5.63
C ARG A 40 -1.84 1.56 -4.12
N ILE A 41 -0.75 2.18 -3.67
CA ILE A 41 -0.48 2.43 -2.26
C ILE A 41 -1.01 3.83 -1.95
N ASP A 42 -1.81 3.95 -0.89
CA ASP A 42 -2.38 5.24 -0.50
C ASP A 42 -1.30 6.26 -0.12
N LEU A 43 -0.32 5.83 0.68
CA LEU A 43 0.78 6.67 1.15
C LEU A 43 2.10 5.90 1.29
N VAL A 44 3.15 6.45 0.71
CA VAL A 44 4.54 6.07 0.99
C VAL A 44 5.23 7.20 1.74
N VAL A 45 5.89 6.87 2.86
CA VAL A 45 6.71 7.83 3.61
C VAL A 45 8.17 7.39 3.58
N HIS A 46 9.01 8.19 2.94
CA HIS A 46 10.46 8.02 2.93
C HIS A 46 11.05 8.70 4.17
N ALA A 47 11.18 7.94 5.25
CA ALA A 47 11.86 8.38 6.46
C ALA A 47 13.38 8.17 6.34
N SER A 48 14.14 8.65 7.33
CA SER A 48 15.59 8.52 7.34
C SER A 48 16.07 7.08 7.56
N ASP A 49 15.29 6.25 8.23
CA ASP A 49 15.63 4.90 8.68
C ASP A 49 14.85 3.79 7.97
N ALA A 50 13.71 4.11 7.36
CA ALA A 50 12.84 3.16 6.69
C ALA A 50 11.95 3.83 5.62
N ILE A 51 11.41 3.01 4.74
CA ILE A 51 10.32 3.40 3.83
C ILE A 51 9.04 2.76 4.35
N TRP A 52 8.04 3.59 4.62
CA TRP A 52 6.75 3.13 5.14
C TRP A 52 5.72 3.06 4.03
N ILE A 53 5.14 1.88 3.83
CA ILE A 53 4.01 1.63 2.93
C ILE A 53 2.76 1.63 3.79
N MET A 54 1.84 2.55 3.52
CA MET A 54 0.67 2.77 4.37
C MET A 54 -0.64 2.65 3.60
N GLU A 55 -1.58 1.92 4.20
CA GLU A 55 -2.99 1.88 3.80
C GLU A 55 -3.81 2.84 4.66
N ILE A 56 -4.72 3.58 4.05
CA ILE A 56 -5.64 4.49 4.72
C ILE A 56 -7.07 4.00 4.48
N THR A 57 -7.76 3.62 5.56
CA THR A 57 -9.11 3.05 5.46
C THR A 57 -9.98 3.55 6.61
N PRO A 58 -11.30 3.74 6.45
CA PRO A 58 -12.16 4.17 7.54
C PRO A 58 -12.16 3.22 8.74
N LYS A 59 -12.07 1.91 8.50
CA LYS A 59 -12.05 0.88 9.55
C LYS A 59 -10.92 -0.12 9.33
N LEU A 60 -10.27 -0.53 10.42
CA LEU A 60 -9.33 -1.64 10.41
C LEU A 60 -10.03 -2.92 9.92
N SER A 61 -9.45 -3.55 8.90
CA SER A 61 -10.01 -4.74 8.28
C SER A 61 -8.94 -5.68 7.77
N LYS A 62 -9.31 -6.94 7.56
CA LYS A 62 -8.46 -7.94 6.89
C LYS A 62 -7.98 -7.50 5.50
N ALA A 63 -8.78 -6.67 4.80
CA ALA A 63 -8.42 -6.17 3.47
C ALA A 63 -7.24 -5.20 3.55
N ALA A 64 -7.27 -4.28 4.51
CA ALA A 64 -6.15 -3.35 4.73
C ALA A 64 -4.86 -4.07 5.14
N ILE A 65 -4.96 -5.11 5.99
CA ILE A 65 -3.82 -5.96 6.35
C ILE A 65 -3.23 -6.65 5.12
N GLY A 66 -4.08 -7.28 4.30
CA GLY A 66 -3.66 -7.94 3.07
C GLY A 66 -3.06 -6.96 2.05
N GLY A 67 -3.65 -5.77 1.93
CA GLY A 67 -3.15 -4.67 1.10
C GLY A 67 -1.73 -4.28 1.47
N CYS A 68 -1.47 -3.96 2.76
CA CYS A 68 -0.12 -3.62 3.22
C CYS A 68 0.92 -4.70 2.91
N LEU A 69 0.59 -5.98 3.15
CA LEU A 69 1.50 -7.09 2.88
C LEU A 69 1.83 -7.19 1.38
N ALA A 70 0.81 -7.24 0.55
CA ALA A 70 0.97 -7.39 -0.90
C ALA A 70 1.71 -6.19 -1.50
N TYR A 71 1.37 -4.98 -1.06
CA TYR A 71 1.97 -3.76 -1.58
C TYR A 71 3.41 -3.57 -1.12
N ALA A 72 3.76 -3.95 0.12
CA ALA A 72 5.15 -3.93 0.58
C ALA A 72 6.04 -4.85 -0.25
N GLU A 73 5.56 -6.06 -0.57
CA GLU A 73 6.27 -7.02 -1.41
C GLU A 73 6.44 -6.52 -2.86
N LEU A 74 5.35 -6.03 -3.47
CA LEU A 74 5.38 -5.45 -4.82
C LEU A 74 6.29 -4.21 -4.88
N TYR A 75 6.21 -3.33 -3.88
CA TYR A 75 7.08 -2.15 -3.80
C TYR A 75 8.55 -2.55 -3.72
N ALA A 76 8.89 -3.48 -2.82
CA ALA A 76 10.26 -3.94 -2.65
C ALA A 76 10.84 -4.56 -3.92
N SER A 77 10.04 -5.37 -4.63
CA SER A 77 10.48 -6.02 -5.87
C SER A 77 10.68 -5.03 -7.04
N GLN A 78 9.81 -4.03 -7.17
CA GLN A 78 9.86 -3.06 -8.27
C GLN A 78 10.90 -1.97 -8.05
N PHE A 79 10.90 -1.35 -6.86
CA PHE A 79 11.73 -0.18 -6.58
C PHE A 79 13.09 -0.53 -5.96
N LYS A 80 13.28 -1.78 -5.50
CA LYS A 80 14.54 -2.29 -4.93
C LYS A 80 15.15 -1.33 -3.90
N PRO A 81 14.40 -0.95 -2.86
CA PRO A 81 14.84 0.06 -1.91
C PRO A 81 16.07 -0.40 -1.14
N THR A 82 16.94 0.56 -0.80
CA THR A 82 18.13 0.32 0.03
C THR A 82 17.83 0.39 1.54
N LEU A 83 16.70 0.98 1.91
CA LEU A 83 16.21 1.04 3.29
C LEU A 83 15.18 -0.05 3.56
N PRO A 84 15.00 -0.48 4.82
CA PRO A 84 13.94 -1.40 5.20
C PRO A 84 12.55 -0.88 4.80
N VAL A 85 11.73 -1.76 4.24
CA VAL A 85 10.31 -1.48 3.97
C VAL A 85 9.50 -1.89 5.20
N LYS A 86 8.71 -0.97 5.75
CA LYS A 86 7.84 -1.17 6.91
C LYS A 86 6.38 -0.89 6.54
N MET A 87 5.46 -1.50 7.26
CA MET A 87 4.03 -1.45 6.96
C MET A 87 3.26 -0.63 8.00
N GLY A 88 2.26 0.10 7.51
CA GLY A 88 1.42 0.94 8.35
C GLY A 88 -0.05 0.93 7.92
N ILE A 89 -0.96 1.06 8.87
CA ILE A 89 -2.38 1.27 8.60
C ILE A 89 -2.85 2.48 9.38
N ILE A 90 -3.54 3.41 8.71
CA ILE A 90 -4.17 4.57 9.31
C ILE A 90 -5.70 4.39 9.22
N VAL A 91 -6.38 4.48 10.36
CA VAL A 91 -7.84 4.27 10.45
C VAL A 91 -8.53 5.31 11.31
N GLU A 92 -9.83 5.50 11.09
CA GLU A 92 -10.71 6.22 12.02
C GLU A 92 -11.28 5.26 13.08
N MET A 93 -11.66 4.04 12.65
CA MET A 93 -12.26 3.02 13.52
C MET A 93 -11.33 1.81 13.67
N ASP A 94 -10.92 1.56 14.91
CA ASP A 94 -10.15 0.37 15.29
C ASP A 94 -11.04 -0.89 15.36
N ASP A 95 -10.41 -2.05 15.24
CA ASP A 95 -11.02 -3.36 15.46
C ASP A 95 -9.99 -4.25 16.21
N PRO A 96 -10.07 -4.32 17.56
CA PRO A 96 -9.09 -4.99 18.40
C PRO A 96 -8.86 -6.47 18.08
N ASN A 97 -9.78 -7.12 17.37
CA ASN A 97 -9.64 -8.53 16.96
C ASN A 97 -8.42 -8.74 16.04
N TYR A 98 -7.96 -7.69 15.36
CA TYR A 98 -6.80 -7.77 14.48
C TYR A 98 -5.47 -7.41 15.14
N HIS A 99 -5.45 -6.90 16.38
CA HIS A 99 -4.21 -6.43 17.03
C HIS A 99 -3.13 -7.51 17.11
N SER A 100 -3.50 -8.73 17.49
CA SER A 100 -2.54 -9.85 17.55
C SER A 100 -1.95 -10.21 16.18
N THR A 101 -2.70 -9.95 15.09
CA THR A 101 -2.24 -10.15 13.72
C THR A 101 -1.30 -9.01 13.30
N LEU A 102 -1.64 -7.77 13.63
CA LEU A 102 -0.79 -6.60 13.36
C LEU A 102 0.57 -6.73 14.06
N GLU A 103 0.57 -7.14 15.32
CA GLU A 103 1.80 -7.35 16.10
C GLU A 103 2.70 -8.42 15.46
N LYS A 104 2.14 -9.59 15.13
CA LYS A 104 2.88 -10.68 14.48
C LYS A 104 3.48 -10.30 13.13
N LEU A 105 2.80 -9.41 12.39
CA LEU A 105 3.22 -8.97 11.07
C LEU A 105 4.04 -7.67 11.11
N GLU A 106 4.34 -7.14 12.29
CA GLU A 106 5.00 -5.84 12.50
C GLU A 106 4.32 -4.67 11.75
N ILE A 107 2.98 -4.73 11.62
CA ILE A 107 2.20 -3.65 10.99
C ILE A 107 1.82 -2.63 12.06
N ARG A 108 2.21 -1.39 11.85
CA ARG A 108 1.92 -0.30 12.78
C ARG A 108 0.55 0.30 12.52
N LEU A 109 -0.27 0.45 13.57
CA LEU A 109 -1.59 1.06 13.50
C LEU A 109 -1.56 2.51 14.01
N TRP A 110 -2.19 3.42 13.28
CA TRP A 110 -2.58 4.75 13.76
C TRP A 110 -4.09 4.87 13.71
N VAL A 111 -4.70 5.21 14.84
CA VAL A 111 -6.10 5.61 14.91
C VAL A 111 -6.13 7.13 14.99
N VAL A 112 -6.78 7.81 14.05
CA VAL A 112 -6.80 9.28 13.89
C VAL A 112 -8.20 9.87 14.01
#